data_AF-A0A960QRH8-F1
#
_entry.id   AF-A0A960QRH8-F1
#
_cell.length_a   1.000
_cell.length_b   1.000
_cell.length_c   1.000
_cell.angle_alpha   90.00
_cell.angle_beta   90.00
_cell.angle_gamma   90.00
#
_symmetry.space_group_name_H-M   'P 1'
#
loop_
_entity.id
_entity.type
_entity.pdbx_description
1 polymer ?
#
loop_
_entity_poly.entity_id
_entity_poly.type
_entity_poly.pdbx_seq_one_letter_code
_entity_poly.pdbx_strand_id
1 'polypeptide(L)'
;MMALDENGWKIWEKYKNLFPLRKYSFIKVKHESFFGFLLINKEKTFEVIKDNLPVFQELVGEEICASKILAMLCDGKFGYYHSNAPSLVTYYKVLGLLYGYGEENVKAFIKREQLIQKLRSFPIEMKSLPSEVMSCLEMEDSPKTLEKIHFQSITEIAPLVSELKNLLDNTCLITGTKKDNPFFPIKRSLFWGSEKCSQTEAIIENYDNQNEAILRIYESDNFLETILEMLTS
;
A
#
# COMPACT_ATOMS: atom_id res chain seq x y z
N MET A 1 9.80 -21.23 -9.73
CA MET A 1 8.42 -21.32 -10.26
C MET A 1 7.49 -20.81 -9.16
N MET A 2 7.26 -19.49 -9.09
CA MET A 2 6.27 -18.95 -8.14
C MET A 2 4.87 -19.26 -8.67
N ALA A 3 3.96 -19.59 -7.76
CA ALA A 3 2.61 -20.03 -8.06
C ALA A 3 1.79 -18.93 -8.78
N LEU A 4 1.82 -18.88 -10.10
CA LEU A 4 1.10 -17.87 -10.90
C LEU A 4 -0.42 -18.10 -10.91
N ASP A 5 -0.87 -19.30 -10.51
CA ASP A 5 -2.27 -19.69 -10.49
C ASP A 5 -2.59 -20.68 -9.35
N GLU A 6 -3.84 -21.13 -9.26
CA GLU A 6 -4.26 -22.10 -8.24
C GLU A 6 -3.52 -23.43 -8.31
N ASN A 7 -3.08 -23.87 -9.49
CA ASN A 7 -2.35 -25.12 -9.66
C ASN A 7 -0.93 -25.00 -9.11
N GLY A 8 -0.25 -23.88 -9.41
CA GLY A 8 1.02 -23.53 -8.81
C GLY A 8 0.94 -23.49 -7.28
N TRP A 9 -0.18 -22.99 -6.73
CA TRP A 9 -0.38 -22.95 -5.28
C TRP A 9 -0.54 -24.34 -4.67
N LYS A 10 -1.32 -25.24 -5.31
CA LYS A 10 -1.44 -26.63 -4.85
C LYS A 10 -0.09 -27.34 -4.84
N ILE A 11 0.75 -27.08 -5.85
CA ILE A 11 2.12 -27.58 -5.89
C ILE A 11 2.92 -27.00 -4.72
N TRP A 12 2.89 -25.68 -4.53
CA TRP A 12 3.55 -25.04 -3.40
C TRP A 12 3.12 -25.65 -2.06
N GLU A 13 1.82 -25.82 -1.81
CA GLU A 13 1.32 -26.41 -0.56
C GLU A 13 1.82 -27.84 -0.32
N LYS A 14 1.97 -28.63 -1.39
CA LYS A 14 2.49 -29.99 -1.31
C LYS A 14 3.95 -30.03 -0.89
N TYR A 15 4.75 -29.04 -1.28
CA TYR A 15 6.21 -29.02 -1.09
C TYR A 15 6.71 -27.96 -0.10
N LYS A 16 5.84 -27.10 0.45
CA LYS A 16 6.23 -25.99 1.34
C LYS A 16 7.00 -26.44 2.58
N ASN A 17 6.75 -27.66 3.06
CA ASN A 17 7.46 -28.25 4.20
C ASN A 17 8.95 -28.50 3.94
N LEU A 18 9.36 -28.57 2.66
CA LEU A 18 10.77 -28.67 2.27
C LEU A 18 11.50 -27.33 2.39
N PHE A 19 10.76 -26.23 2.52
CA PHE A 19 11.29 -24.86 2.60
C PHE A 19 10.92 -24.27 3.97
N PRO A 20 11.78 -24.38 4.99
CA PRO A 20 11.51 -23.81 6.30
C PRO A 20 11.57 -22.27 6.25
N LEU A 21 10.48 -21.65 5.79
CA LEU A 21 10.30 -20.19 5.73
C LEU A 21 10.13 -19.61 7.14
N ARG A 22 11.18 -19.64 7.97
CA ARG A 22 11.12 -19.12 9.34
C ARG A 22 10.92 -17.61 9.35
N LYS A 23 11.64 -16.90 8.49
CA LYS A 23 11.58 -15.43 8.34
C LYS A 23 10.37 -14.94 7.56
N TYR A 24 9.74 -15.81 6.78
CA TYR A 24 8.66 -15.41 5.87
C TYR A 24 7.33 -16.10 6.19
N SER A 25 6.22 -15.44 5.90
CA SER A 25 4.90 -16.07 5.82
C SER A 25 4.37 -15.91 4.41
N PHE A 26 3.83 -16.98 3.84
CA PHE A 26 3.27 -16.97 2.51
C PHE A 26 1.78 -17.30 2.59
N ILE A 27 0.95 -16.32 2.24
CA ILE A 27 -0.48 -16.34 2.51
C ILE A 27 -1.21 -16.31 1.17
N LYS A 28 -2.12 -17.26 0.97
CA LYS A 28 -3.04 -17.24 -0.17
C LYS A 28 -4.11 -16.19 0.05
N VAL A 29 -4.33 -15.36 -0.97
CA VAL A 29 -5.47 -14.43 -1.05
C VAL A 29 -6.34 -14.87 -2.21
N LYS A 30 -7.62 -15.13 -1.92
CA LYS A 30 -8.60 -15.48 -2.94
C LYS A 30 -9.86 -14.67 -2.69
N HIS A 31 -10.28 -13.93 -3.71
CA HIS A 31 -11.57 -13.27 -3.78
C HIS A 31 -12.23 -13.67 -5.10
N GLU A 32 -13.54 -13.48 -5.21
CA GLU A 32 -14.41 -13.98 -6.29
C GLU A 32 -13.82 -13.87 -7.72
N SER A 33 -13.08 -12.80 -8.02
CA SER A 33 -12.48 -12.52 -9.33
C SER A 33 -10.95 -12.53 -9.36
N PHE A 34 -10.27 -12.72 -8.23
CA PHE A 34 -8.82 -12.68 -8.18
C PHE A 34 -8.20 -13.76 -7.29
N PHE A 35 -7.08 -14.29 -7.77
CA PHE A 35 -6.19 -15.17 -7.03
C PHE A 35 -4.84 -14.49 -6.89
N GLY A 36 -4.30 -14.47 -5.67
CA GLY A 36 -3.00 -13.89 -5.38
C GLY A 36 -2.41 -14.45 -4.11
N PHE A 37 -1.26 -13.91 -3.74
CA PHE A 37 -0.59 -14.28 -2.51
C PHE A 37 0.15 -13.09 -1.92
N LEU A 38 0.33 -13.11 -0.59
CA LEU A 38 1.13 -12.15 0.15
C LEU A 38 2.36 -12.86 0.70
N LEU A 39 3.53 -12.28 0.46
CA LEU A 39 4.77 -12.68 1.11
C LEU A 39 5.10 -11.65 2.18
N ILE A 40 5.15 -12.10 3.44
CA ILE A 40 5.42 -11.24 4.60
C ILE A 40 6.80 -11.58 5.13
N ASN A 41 7.69 -10.60 5.21
CA ASN A 41 8.93 -10.71 5.98
C ASN A 41 8.61 -10.39 7.45
N LYS A 42 8.60 -11.40 8.32
CA LYS A 42 8.12 -11.28 9.70
C LYS A 42 8.91 -10.25 10.50
N GLU A 43 10.23 -10.22 10.34
CA GLU A 43 11.11 -9.31 11.09
C GLU A 43 10.90 -7.87 10.65
N LYS A 44 10.92 -7.60 9.34
CA LYS A 44 10.71 -6.25 8.80
C LYS A 44 9.31 -5.74 9.09
N THR A 45 8.30 -6.59 8.92
CA THR A 45 6.90 -6.23 9.24
C THR A 45 6.72 -5.98 10.73
N PHE A 46 7.37 -6.76 11.60
CA PHE A 46 7.31 -6.53 13.05
C PHE A 46 7.85 -5.16 13.45
N GLU A 47 9.01 -4.75 12.93
CA GLU A 47 9.57 -3.42 13.25
C GLU A 47 8.63 -2.31 12.75
N VAL A 48 8.05 -2.42 11.55
CA VAL A 48 7.05 -1.43 11.07
C VAL A 48 5.84 -1.33 12.00
N ILE A 49 5.30 -2.48 12.46
CA ILE A 49 4.17 -2.50 13.40
C ILE A 49 4.57 -1.87 14.72
N LYS A 50 5.75 -2.21 15.23
CA LYS A 50 6.25 -1.74 16.53
C LYS A 50 6.48 -0.22 16.52
N ASP A 51 7.12 0.29 15.47
CA ASP A 51 7.41 1.73 15.32
C ASP A 51 6.13 2.55 15.14
N ASN A 52 5.05 1.94 14.64
CA ASN A 52 3.77 2.58 14.37
C ASN A 52 2.62 2.00 15.19
N LEU A 53 2.91 1.36 16.33
CA LEU A 53 1.94 0.56 17.09
C LEU A 53 0.60 1.26 17.35
N PRO A 54 0.55 2.55 17.75
CA PRO A 54 -0.71 3.25 17.98
C PRO A 54 -1.64 3.25 16.75
N VAL A 55 -1.08 3.37 15.55
CA VAL A 55 -1.85 3.38 14.30
C VAL A 55 -2.45 2.01 14.00
N PHE A 56 -1.69 0.95 14.27
CA PHE A 56 -2.19 -0.41 14.10
C PHE A 56 -3.25 -0.76 15.16
N GLN A 57 -3.05 -0.32 16.39
CA GLN A 57 -3.99 -0.47 17.49
C GLN A 57 -5.31 0.27 17.25
N GLU A 58 -5.28 1.43 16.60
CA GLU A 58 -6.49 2.10 16.15
C GLU A 58 -7.32 1.20 15.22
N LEU A 59 -6.68 0.38 14.38
CA LEU A 59 -7.37 -0.51 13.45
C LEU A 59 -7.90 -1.79 14.11
N VAL A 60 -7.13 -2.40 15.02
CA VAL A 60 -7.44 -3.75 15.54
C VAL A 60 -7.84 -3.80 17.02
N GLY A 61 -7.66 -2.70 17.76
CA GLY A 61 -7.94 -2.58 19.19
C GLY A 61 -6.70 -2.17 20.01
N GLU A 62 -6.90 -1.24 20.97
CA GLU A 62 -5.85 -0.61 21.79
C GLU A 62 -5.02 -1.59 22.63
N GLU A 63 -5.59 -2.73 23.02
CA GLU A 63 -4.92 -3.72 23.86
C GLU A 63 -4.06 -4.72 23.05
N ILE A 64 -4.13 -4.69 21.72
CA ILE A 64 -3.42 -5.65 20.89
C ILE A 64 -1.96 -5.21 20.70
N CYS A 65 -1.02 -6.05 21.13
CA CYS A 65 0.41 -5.79 20.99
C CYS A 65 0.97 -6.16 19.61
N ALA A 66 2.12 -5.58 19.23
CA ALA A 66 2.74 -5.75 17.91
C ALA A 66 2.90 -7.22 17.47
N SER A 67 3.28 -8.12 18.38
CA SER A 67 3.47 -9.54 18.07
C SER A 67 2.15 -10.23 17.71
N LYS A 68 1.05 -9.84 18.37
CA LYS A 68 -0.28 -10.36 18.06
C LYS A 68 -0.78 -9.85 16.71
N ILE A 69 -0.51 -8.59 16.39
CA ILE A 69 -0.82 -7.98 15.09
C ILE A 69 -0.07 -8.70 13.97
N LEU A 70 1.23 -8.96 14.15
CA LEU A 70 2.02 -9.75 13.20
C LEU A 70 1.43 -11.14 13.00
N ALA A 71 1.04 -11.83 14.08
CA ALA A 71 0.41 -13.14 13.98
C ALA A 71 -0.92 -13.08 13.18
N MET A 72 -1.74 -12.05 13.40
CA MET A 72 -2.97 -11.84 12.63
C MET A 72 -2.70 -11.61 11.14
N LEU A 73 -1.65 -10.85 10.81
CA LEU A 73 -1.16 -10.67 9.44
C LEU A 73 -0.73 -12.00 8.84
N CYS A 74 0.12 -12.76 9.52
CA CYS A 74 0.62 -14.06 9.07
C CYS A 74 -0.49 -15.11 8.87
N ASP A 75 -1.57 -15.01 9.64
CA ASP A 75 -2.75 -15.88 9.53
C ASP A 75 -3.73 -15.44 8.43
N GLY A 76 -3.47 -14.33 7.73
CA GLY A 76 -4.38 -13.78 6.73
C GLY A 76 -5.65 -13.16 7.31
N LYS A 77 -5.72 -12.96 8.63
CA LYS A 77 -6.89 -12.40 9.33
C LYS A 77 -6.95 -10.88 9.28
N PHE A 78 -5.86 -10.24 8.89
CA PHE A 78 -5.75 -8.78 8.85
C PHE A 78 -6.54 -8.13 7.69
N GLY A 79 -6.72 -8.83 6.56
CA GLY A 79 -7.35 -8.29 5.35
C GLY A 79 -8.87 -8.17 5.42
N TYR A 80 -9.54 -8.83 6.37
CA TYR A 80 -11.00 -8.90 6.43
C TYR A 80 -11.65 -7.82 7.32
N TYR A 81 -10.86 -6.88 7.84
CA TYR A 81 -11.39 -5.80 8.69
C TYR A 81 -12.01 -4.65 7.90
N HIS A 82 -12.00 -4.64 6.56
CA HIS A 82 -12.60 -3.56 5.78
C HIS A 82 -14.08 -3.27 6.12
N SER A 83 -14.84 -4.29 6.52
CA SER A 83 -16.24 -4.12 6.92
C SER A 83 -16.45 -3.65 8.36
N ASN A 84 -15.44 -3.77 9.23
CA ASN A 84 -15.52 -3.49 10.67
C ASN A 84 -14.43 -2.52 11.18
N ALA A 85 -13.61 -1.95 10.29
CA ALA A 85 -12.55 -1.03 10.64
C ALA A 85 -13.17 0.29 11.15
N PRO A 86 -12.63 0.89 12.22
CA PRO A 86 -13.19 2.11 12.80
C PRO A 86 -13.19 3.29 11.81
N SER A 87 -12.27 3.29 10.83
CA SER A 87 -12.41 4.09 9.62
C SER A 87 -11.64 3.48 8.43
N LEU A 88 -12.17 3.68 7.22
CA LEU A 88 -11.48 3.34 5.96
C LEU A 88 -10.11 4.03 5.84
N VAL A 89 -9.99 5.22 6.43
CA VAL A 89 -8.75 6.01 6.47
C VAL A 89 -7.66 5.29 7.27
N THR A 90 -7.98 4.79 8.47
CA THR A 90 -7.04 4.07 9.33
C THR A 90 -6.55 2.80 8.64
N TYR A 91 -7.45 2.09 7.94
CA TYR A 91 -7.08 0.91 7.16
C TYR A 91 -6.03 1.23 6.08
N TYR A 92 -6.28 2.25 5.25
CA TYR A 92 -5.32 2.64 4.20
C TYR A 92 -4.02 3.21 4.76
N LYS A 93 -4.07 3.89 5.92
CA LYS A 93 -2.88 4.33 6.65
C LYS A 93 -1.97 3.14 6.97
N VAL A 94 -2.55 2.10 7.57
CA VAL A 94 -1.82 0.89 7.94
C VAL A 94 -1.29 0.16 6.72
N LEU A 95 -2.09 0.00 5.66
CA LEU A 95 -1.62 -0.62 4.42
C LEU A 95 -0.45 0.14 3.80
N GLY A 96 -0.53 1.46 3.71
CA GLY A 96 0.55 2.26 3.12
C GLY A 96 1.87 2.15 3.91
N LEU A 97 1.79 2.05 5.24
CA LEU A 97 2.96 1.77 6.08
C LEU A 97 3.53 0.36 5.81
N LEU A 98 2.67 -0.66 5.72
CA LEU A 98 3.09 -2.03 5.41
C LEU A 98 3.69 -2.18 4.01
N TYR A 99 3.21 -1.42 3.03
CA TYR A 99 3.78 -1.36 1.69
C TYR A 99 5.07 -0.54 1.58
N GLY A 100 5.48 0.12 2.67
CA GLY A 100 6.73 0.86 2.72
C GLY A 100 6.67 2.22 1.99
N TYR A 101 5.48 2.81 1.84
CA TYR A 101 5.34 4.13 1.24
C TYR A 101 5.86 5.26 2.12
N GLY A 102 6.13 4.97 3.40
CA GLY A 102 6.61 5.96 4.35
C GLY A 102 5.49 6.84 4.90
N GLU A 103 5.73 7.39 6.09
CA GLU A 103 4.74 8.16 6.83
C GLU A 103 4.25 9.41 6.08
N GLU A 104 5.13 10.13 5.40
CA GLU A 104 4.80 11.39 4.72
C GLU A 104 3.92 11.15 3.49
N ASN A 105 4.20 10.12 2.69
CA ASN A 105 3.35 9.77 1.55
C ASN A 105 2.00 9.21 2.02
N VAL A 106 1.99 8.45 3.12
CA VAL A 106 0.74 7.99 3.74
C VAL A 106 -0.09 9.16 4.24
N LYS A 107 0.51 10.14 4.92
CA LYS A 107 -0.17 11.38 5.35
C LYS A 107 -0.74 12.15 4.15
N ALA A 108 0.05 12.31 3.09
CA ALA A 108 -0.39 13.00 1.88
C ALA A 108 -1.58 12.28 1.23
N PHE A 109 -1.52 10.95 1.09
CA PHE A 109 -2.62 10.14 0.58
C PHE A 109 -3.90 10.31 1.42
N ILE A 110 -3.79 10.15 2.75
CA ILE A 110 -4.95 10.30 3.64
C ILE A 110 -5.56 11.69 3.55
N LYS A 111 -4.71 12.73 3.54
CA LYS A 111 -5.16 14.12 3.44
C LYS A 111 -5.90 14.35 2.12
N ARG A 112 -5.40 13.80 1.01
CA ARG A 112 -6.08 13.83 -0.29
C ARG A 112 -7.47 13.21 -0.18
N GLU A 113 -7.59 12.00 0.37
CA GLU A 113 -8.87 11.30 0.50
C GLU A 113 -9.87 12.07 1.37
N GLN A 114 -9.41 12.62 2.50
CA GLN A 114 -10.26 13.42 3.38
C GLN A 114 -10.77 14.70 2.70
N LEU A 115 -9.93 15.38 1.92
CA LEU A 115 -10.31 16.57 1.17
C LEU A 115 -11.31 16.23 0.06
N ILE A 116 -11.08 15.14 -0.66
CA ILE A 116 -12.01 14.62 -1.69
C ILE A 116 -13.37 14.30 -1.08
N GLN A 117 -13.41 13.55 0.02
CA GLN A 117 -14.66 13.18 0.68
C GLN A 117 -15.44 14.41 1.17
N LYS A 118 -14.74 15.37 1.79
CA LYS A 118 -15.36 16.64 2.19
C LYS A 118 -15.92 17.38 0.98
N LEU A 119 -15.13 17.58 -0.07
CA LEU A 119 -15.57 18.27 -1.28
C LEU A 119 -16.80 17.61 -1.93
N ARG A 120 -16.83 16.27 -1.97
CA ARG A 120 -17.98 15.49 -2.49
C ARG A 120 -19.26 15.67 -1.67
N SER A 121 -19.17 16.01 -0.38
CA SER A 121 -20.36 16.28 0.44
C SER A 121 -21.03 17.62 0.14
N PHE A 122 -20.37 18.53 -0.58
CA PHE A 122 -20.94 19.81 -0.97
C PHE A 122 -21.58 19.74 -2.37
N PRO A 123 -22.65 20.50 -2.64
CA PRO A 123 -23.20 20.69 -3.97
C PRO A 123 -22.29 21.64 -4.77
N ILE A 124 -21.18 21.13 -5.31
CA ILE A 124 -20.20 21.92 -6.06
C ILE A 124 -20.47 21.81 -7.57
N GLU A 125 -20.51 22.93 -8.27
CA GLU A 125 -20.46 22.94 -9.73
C GLU A 125 -19.03 22.62 -10.19
N MET A 126 -18.81 21.39 -10.69
CA MET A 126 -17.48 20.92 -11.11
C MET A 126 -16.77 21.87 -12.06
N LYS A 127 -17.51 22.52 -12.97
CA LYS A 127 -16.99 23.48 -13.97
C LYS A 127 -16.30 24.72 -13.36
N SER A 128 -16.53 25.00 -12.08
CA SER A 128 -15.90 26.12 -11.35
C SER A 128 -14.58 25.75 -10.68
N LEU A 129 -14.19 24.47 -10.71
CA LEU A 129 -12.99 23.97 -10.05
C LEU A 129 -11.78 23.95 -10.98
N PRO A 130 -10.55 24.02 -10.42
CA PRO A 130 -9.33 23.72 -11.17
C PRO A 130 -9.37 22.33 -11.82
N SER A 131 -8.76 22.19 -13.00
CA SER A 131 -8.76 20.95 -13.80
C SER A 131 -8.22 19.74 -13.05
N GLU A 132 -7.20 19.92 -12.24
CA GLU A 132 -6.53 18.86 -11.48
C GLU A 132 -7.45 18.33 -10.38
N VAL A 133 -8.17 19.25 -9.72
CA VAL A 133 -9.16 18.92 -8.68
C VAL A 133 -10.37 18.22 -9.30
N MET A 134 -10.85 18.70 -10.45
CA MET A 134 -11.96 18.10 -11.19
C MET A 134 -11.64 16.65 -11.58
N SER A 135 -10.50 16.41 -12.25
CA SER A 135 -10.05 15.07 -12.63
C SER A 135 -9.97 14.13 -11.43
N CYS A 136 -9.42 14.62 -10.31
CA CYS A 136 -9.32 13.87 -9.06
C CYS A 136 -10.68 13.45 -8.49
N LEU A 137 -11.69 14.32 -8.59
CA LEU A 137 -13.05 14.04 -8.11
C LEU A 137 -13.81 13.07 -9.03
N GLU A 138 -13.50 13.05 -10.33
CA GLU A 138 -14.13 12.21 -11.36
C GLU A 138 -13.59 10.76 -11.41
N MET A 139 -12.36 10.51 -10.95
CA MET A 139 -11.67 9.21 -11.11
C MET A 139 -12.14 8.05 -10.22
N GLU A 140 -13.11 8.23 -9.30
CA GLU A 140 -13.56 7.14 -8.42
C GLU A 140 -15.08 6.94 -8.42
N ASP A 141 -15.50 5.77 -8.90
CA ASP A 141 -16.84 5.22 -8.69
C ASP A 141 -16.98 4.76 -7.23
N SER A 142 -17.29 5.66 -6.28
CA SER A 142 -17.67 5.27 -4.92
C SER A 142 -19.20 5.21 -4.73
N PRO A 143 -19.71 4.37 -3.80
CA PRO A 143 -21.13 4.12 -3.65
C PRO A 143 -21.87 5.38 -3.19
N LYS A 144 -23.03 5.61 -3.81
CA LYS A 144 -23.98 6.67 -3.45
C LYS A 144 -24.60 6.40 -2.06
N THR A 145 -23.89 6.68 -0.98
CA THR A 145 -24.51 6.97 0.32
C THR A 145 -24.50 8.47 0.52
N LEU A 146 -25.40 9.16 -0.19
CA LEU A 146 -25.77 10.54 0.10
C LEU A 146 -26.71 10.53 1.31
N GLU A 147 -26.16 10.58 2.52
CA GLU A 147 -26.92 11.13 3.63
C GLU A 147 -27.05 12.64 3.42
N LYS A 148 -28.30 13.11 3.42
CA LYS A 148 -28.66 14.52 3.27
C LYS A 148 -28.02 15.34 4.39
N ILE A 149 -27.03 16.17 4.07
CA ILE A 149 -26.52 17.15 5.03
C ILE A 149 -26.41 18.56 4.42
N HIS A 150 -26.82 19.48 5.29
CA HIS A 150 -26.90 20.93 5.30
C HIS A 150 -26.10 21.76 4.27
N PHE A 151 -26.76 22.81 3.78
CA PHE A 151 -26.17 23.92 3.03
C PHE A 151 -25.09 24.62 3.87
N GLN A 152 -23.83 24.34 3.59
CA GLN A 152 -22.69 25.14 4.01
C GLN A 152 -22.27 26.07 2.88
N SER A 153 -21.89 27.31 3.25
CA SER A 153 -21.71 28.42 2.31
C SER A 153 -20.48 28.26 1.41
N ILE A 154 -20.51 28.89 0.23
CA ILE A 154 -19.40 28.94 -0.77
C ILE A 154 -18.04 29.32 -0.14
N THR A 155 -18.06 30.09 0.96
CA THR A 155 -16.88 30.52 1.70
C THR A 155 -16.08 29.37 2.34
N GLU A 156 -16.71 28.23 2.62
CA GLU A 156 -16.06 27.06 3.22
C GLU A 156 -15.41 26.14 2.18
N ILE A 157 -15.82 26.23 0.91
CA ILE A 157 -15.32 25.36 -0.18
C ILE A 157 -13.96 25.84 -0.71
N ALA A 158 -13.80 27.16 -0.87
CA ALA A 158 -12.57 27.77 -1.40
C ALA A 158 -11.26 27.31 -0.70
N PRO A 159 -11.18 27.29 0.65
CA PRO A 159 -9.97 26.82 1.33
C PRO A 159 -9.69 25.33 1.07
N LEU A 160 -10.73 24.47 1.02
CA LEU A 160 -10.57 23.04 0.75
C LEU A 160 -10.05 22.78 -0.67
N VAL A 161 -10.58 23.50 -1.66
CA VAL A 161 -10.11 23.42 -3.05
C VAL A 161 -8.66 23.88 -3.17
N SER A 162 -8.30 25.00 -2.52
CA SER A 162 -6.93 25.51 -2.50
C SER A 162 -5.96 24.51 -1.86
N GLU A 163 -6.37 23.91 -0.73
CA GLU A 163 -5.56 22.93 -0.02
C GLU A 163 -5.35 21.64 -0.83
N LEU A 164 -6.41 21.12 -1.47
CA LEU A 164 -6.31 19.95 -2.34
C LEU A 164 -5.44 20.25 -3.55
N LYS A 165 -5.62 21.41 -4.19
CA LYS A 165 -4.76 21.84 -5.30
C LYS A 165 -3.30 21.89 -4.89
N ASN A 166 -2.98 22.53 -3.76
CA ASN A 166 -1.61 22.60 -3.26
C ASN A 166 -1.03 21.19 -3.00
N LEU A 167 -1.83 20.27 -2.49
CA LEU A 167 -1.41 18.88 -2.31
C LEU A 167 -1.10 18.22 -3.66
N LEU A 168 -1.98 18.34 -4.65
CA LEU A 168 -1.81 17.80 -6.00
C LEU A 168 -0.63 18.45 -6.76
N ASP A 169 -0.36 19.73 -6.53
CA ASP A 169 0.78 20.43 -7.13
C ASP A 169 2.12 19.91 -6.58
N ASN A 170 2.13 19.37 -5.36
CA ASN A 170 3.34 18.89 -4.67
C ASN A 170 3.49 17.37 -4.66
N THR A 171 2.51 16.63 -5.15
CA THR A 171 2.51 15.17 -5.16
C THR A 171 2.13 14.64 -6.52
N CYS A 172 2.70 13.51 -6.90
CA CYS A 172 2.46 12.89 -8.19
C CYS A 172 2.49 11.36 -8.07
N LEU A 173 2.03 10.70 -9.13
CA LEU A 173 2.18 9.26 -9.25
C LEU A 173 3.63 8.94 -9.61
N ILE A 174 4.35 8.37 -8.66
CA ILE A 174 5.74 7.99 -8.83
C ILE A 174 5.79 6.65 -9.58
N THR A 175 6.12 6.72 -10.87
CA THR A 175 6.20 5.55 -11.74
C THR A 175 7.45 4.72 -11.46
N GLY A 176 7.35 3.40 -11.59
CA GLY A 176 8.42 2.49 -11.24
C GLY A 176 9.61 2.52 -12.19
N THR A 177 10.80 2.72 -11.60
CA THR A 177 12.18 2.65 -12.17
C THR A 177 12.46 3.49 -13.42
N LYS A 178 13.53 4.30 -13.38
CA LYS A 178 14.05 5.08 -14.53
C LYS A 178 14.46 4.22 -15.74
N LYS A 179 14.61 2.90 -15.57
CA LYS A 179 15.08 1.97 -16.59
C LYS A 179 13.90 1.17 -17.12
N ASP A 180 13.44 1.51 -18.32
CA ASP A 180 12.70 0.60 -19.19
C ASP A 180 13.61 -0.58 -19.61
N ASN A 181 14.01 -1.43 -18.67
CA ASN A 181 14.61 -2.72 -19.00
C ASN A 181 13.49 -3.77 -18.96
N PRO A 182 13.10 -4.33 -20.12
CA PRO A 182 12.05 -5.35 -20.20
C PRO A 182 12.38 -6.63 -19.41
N PHE A 183 13.64 -6.78 -18.98
CA PHE A 183 14.13 -7.91 -18.20
C PHE A 183 14.24 -7.63 -16.70
N PHE A 184 13.86 -6.43 -16.19
CA PHE A 184 13.69 -6.28 -14.73
C PHE A 184 12.52 -7.16 -14.28
N PRO A 185 12.78 -8.21 -13.47
CA PRO A 185 11.73 -9.15 -13.09
C PRO A 185 10.71 -8.51 -12.14
N ILE A 186 11.05 -7.38 -11.50
CA ILE A 186 10.21 -6.71 -10.51
C ILE A 186 10.16 -5.20 -10.77
N LYS A 187 9.01 -4.73 -11.25
CA LYS A 187 8.71 -3.28 -11.33
C LYS A 187 8.36 -2.76 -9.95
N ARG A 188 8.85 -1.56 -9.61
CA ARG A 188 8.38 -0.86 -8.40
C ARG A 188 6.88 -0.65 -8.50
N SER A 189 6.16 -0.94 -7.42
CA SER A 189 4.77 -0.56 -7.28
C SER A 189 4.61 0.94 -7.52
N LEU A 190 3.61 1.32 -8.29
CA LEU A 190 3.22 2.72 -8.43
C LEU A 190 2.73 3.21 -7.08
N PHE A 191 3.15 4.39 -6.66
CA PHE A 191 2.63 5.01 -5.44
C PHE A 191 2.56 6.52 -5.58
N TRP A 192 1.64 7.12 -4.84
CA TRP A 192 1.47 8.56 -4.81
C TRP A 192 2.39 9.16 -3.75
N GLY A 193 3.15 10.18 -4.11
CA GLY A 193 4.10 10.81 -3.19
C GLY A 193 4.68 12.10 -3.73
N SER A 194 5.51 12.76 -2.93
CA SER A 194 6.25 13.94 -3.38
C SER A 194 7.68 13.57 -3.76
N GLU A 195 8.09 13.78 -5.01
CA GLU A 195 9.46 13.51 -5.47
C GLU A 195 10.51 14.34 -4.75
N LYS A 196 10.13 15.52 -4.21
CA LYS A 196 11.03 16.42 -3.47
C LYS A 196 11.13 16.07 -1.98
N CYS A 197 10.36 15.09 -1.51
CA CYS A 197 10.41 14.65 -0.12
C CYS A 197 11.59 13.70 0.07
N SER A 198 12.47 13.99 1.03
CA SER A 198 13.64 13.16 1.34
C SER A 198 13.28 11.71 1.67
N GLN A 199 12.14 11.47 2.33
CA GLN A 199 11.66 10.11 2.60
C GLN A 199 11.33 9.36 1.30
N THR A 200 10.68 10.03 0.35
CA THR A 200 10.37 9.47 -0.96
C THR A 200 11.63 9.18 -1.76
N GLU A 201 12.59 10.11 -1.79
CA GLU A 201 13.90 9.91 -2.43
C GLU A 201 14.61 8.67 -1.86
N ALA A 202 14.66 8.54 -0.53
CA ALA A 202 15.26 7.39 0.14
C ALA A 202 14.54 6.07 -0.17
N ILE A 203 13.20 6.07 -0.26
CA ILE A 203 12.42 4.88 -0.66
C ILE A 203 12.76 4.49 -2.10
N ILE A 204 12.83 5.47 -3.00
CA ILE A 204 13.18 5.25 -4.42
C ILE A 204 14.59 4.64 -4.52
N GLU A 205 15.57 5.24 -3.86
CA GLU A 205 16.96 4.78 -3.88
C GLU A 205 17.10 3.37 -3.29
N ASN A 206 16.47 3.11 -2.14
CA ASN A 206 16.49 1.79 -1.53
C ASN A 206 15.88 0.72 -2.45
N TYR A 207 14.78 1.04 -3.14
CA TYR A 207 14.15 0.13 -4.08
C TYR A 207 15.06 -0.14 -5.30
N ASP A 208 15.67 0.91 -5.86
CA ASP A 208 16.59 0.77 -6.98
C ASP A 208 17.81 -0.10 -6.61
N ASN A 209 18.37 0.09 -5.40
CA ASN A 209 19.46 -0.73 -4.87
C ASN A 209 19.05 -2.21 -4.69
N GLN A 210 17.85 -2.46 -4.17
CA GLN A 210 17.31 -3.82 -4.05
C GLN A 210 17.12 -4.49 -5.41
N ASN A 211 16.58 -3.75 -6.38
CA ASN A 211 16.39 -4.24 -7.75
C ASN A 211 17.72 -4.58 -8.43
N GLU A 212 18.76 -3.76 -8.24
CA GLU A 212 20.09 -4.08 -8.74
C GLU A 212 20.66 -5.34 -8.09
N ALA A 213 20.47 -5.54 -6.78
CA ALA A 213 20.90 -6.75 -6.10
C ALA A 213 20.16 -7.99 -6.62
N ILE A 214 18.85 -7.90 -6.82
CA ILE A 214 18.02 -8.98 -7.37
C ILE A 214 18.47 -9.34 -8.79
N LEU A 215 18.73 -8.35 -9.64
CA LEU A 215 19.25 -8.60 -10.98
C LEU A 215 20.58 -9.33 -10.95
N ARG A 216 21.52 -8.90 -10.09
CA ARG A 216 22.83 -9.55 -9.97
C ARG A 216 22.70 -11.01 -9.55
N ILE A 217 21.77 -11.33 -8.62
CA ILE A 217 21.51 -12.71 -8.20
C ILE A 217 20.87 -13.50 -9.34
N TYR A 218 19.87 -12.92 -10.03
CA TYR A 218 19.16 -13.56 -11.13
C TYR A 218 20.06 -13.88 -12.33
N GLU A 219 20.99 -12.98 -12.65
CA GLU A 219 21.97 -13.14 -13.72
C GLU A 219 23.19 -13.98 -13.31
N SER A 220 23.30 -14.41 -12.05
CA SER A 220 24.41 -15.23 -11.57
C SER A 220 24.26 -16.70 -11.95
N ASP A 221 25.39 -17.35 -12.24
CA ASP A 221 25.45 -18.78 -12.53
C ASP A 221 24.97 -19.65 -11.33
N ASN A 222 25.06 -19.10 -10.11
CA ASN A 222 24.70 -19.77 -8.86
C ASN A 222 23.34 -19.29 -8.31
N PHE A 223 22.44 -18.81 -9.16
CA PHE A 223 21.14 -18.27 -8.76
C PHE A 223 20.37 -19.21 -7.82
N LEU A 224 20.23 -20.48 -8.19
CA LEU A 224 19.43 -21.45 -7.43
C LEU A 224 20.02 -21.68 -6.04
N GLU A 225 21.34 -21.86 -5.95
CA GLU A 225 22.07 -22.10 -4.71
C GLU A 225 21.95 -20.91 -3.77
N THR A 226 22.16 -19.70 -4.30
CA THR A 226 22.04 -18.44 -3.57
C THR A 226 20.64 -18.28 -2.97
N ILE A 227 19.58 -18.51 -3.77
CA ILE A 227 18.20 -18.40 -3.30
C ILE A 227 17.87 -19.46 -2.24
N LEU A 228 18.32 -20.70 -2.42
CA LEU A 228 18.07 -21.76 -1.44
C LEU A 228 18.76 -21.46 -0.11
N GLU A 229 19.99 -20.94 -0.13
CA GLU A 229 20.71 -20.50 1.07
C GLU A 229 19.98 -19.35 1.78
N MET A 230 19.53 -18.33 1.03
CA MET A 230 18.77 -17.21 1.60
C MET A 230 17.42 -17.60 2.21
N LEU A 231 16.77 -18.66 1.68
CA LEU A 231 15.49 -19.15 2.20
C LEU A 231 15.64 -20.07 3.42
N THR A 232 16.80 -20.71 3.59
CA THR A 232 17.04 -21.69 4.66
C THR A 232 17.84 -21.13 5.85
N SER A 233 18.57 -20.03 5.65
CA SER A 233 19.28 -19.27 6.69
C SER A 233 18.37 -18.29 7.45
#